data_AF-A0A2V8TGT3-F1
#
_entry.id   AF-A0A2V8TGT3-F1
#
_cell.length_a   1.000
_cell.length_b   1.000
_cell.length_c   1.000
_cell.angle_alpha   90.00
_cell.angle_beta   90.00
_cell.angle_gamma   90.00
#
_symmetry.space_group_name_H-M   'P 1'
#
loop_
_entity.id
_entity.type
_entity.pdbx_description
1 polymer ?
#
loop_
_entity_poly.entity_id
_entity_poly.type
_entity_poly.pdbx_seq_one_letter_code
_entity_poly.pdbx_strand_id
1 'polypeptide(L)'
;MNSRHCTGTPISKSWRTHDRFRPVATNAGVGLSTESEAVAAARAAARDALEKSGSGRADWGLVFITTAHRPHFAEMLAAIQKTLGTDLIAGCSAAGVLTGSEEIEARPGVVVLSVRSDRLRGNTLYASIGDGEPRAAAGDIARQLMGHPAGLLVLLPDPLAVPPDHLLHELGRAAPGFEAIGAAASGDPALRGTFQFYGRNVASRSLAGLHLSGDLRRTIGVTQGCQPLGAQARITGGDGNVILEIDGRPALEVLRSRLPPPLADSLERLGGHLFVGLPPDPNLDTIAPGEYLVRHLVGVDATRGALIVAATVRANQPLQFVLRDAQAARDDLKAMLKRVAPAIVSGTCRFGFYFNCAGRGTSLYGMPGIDTAYISAALGDLPIAGFFGNAEIAPLRGQNRLFTYTGVLALIGDGEEAPTASGV
;
A
#
# COMPACT_ATOMS: atom_id res chain seq x y z
N MET A 1 41.59 80.41 11.71
CA MET A 1 42.49 79.26 11.93
C MET A 1 41.63 78.02 12.10
N ASN A 2 41.98 76.96 11.37
CA ASN A 2 41.56 75.54 11.46
C ASN A 2 41.08 75.08 12.86
N SER A 3 40.20 74.09 13.08
CA SER A 3 39.78 72.91 12.31
C SER A 3 38.60 72.18 13.00
N ARG A 4 37.86 71.43 12.17
CA ARG A 4 36.85 70.36 12.38
C ARG A 4 36.95 69.51 13.67
N HIS A 5 35.81 68.99 14.16
CA HIS A 5 35.46 67.55 14.17
C HIS A 5 34.02 67.27 14.65
N CYS A 6 33.39 66.25 14.05
CA CYS A 6 31.99 65.81 14.19
C CYS A 6 31.77 64.74 15.29
N THR A 7 30.48 64.38 15.46
CA THR A 7 29.88 63.14 16.03
C THR A 7 29.53 63.19 17.53
N GLY A 8 28.42 62.61 18.03
CA GLY A 8 27.34 61.80 17.44
C GLY A 8 26.25 61.51 18.49
N THR A 9 25.04 61.20 18.03
CA THR A 9 23.85 60.86 18.84
C THR A 9 23.80 59.34 19.10
N PRO A 10 23.44 58.84 20.30
CA PRO A 10 23.43 57.41 20.57
C PRO A 10 22.15 56.75 20.04
N ILE A 11 22.33 55.74 19.18
CA ILE A 11 21.27 54.85 18.71
C ILE A 11 21.08 53.75 19.76
N SER A 12 19.87 53.63 20.30
CA SER A 12 19.46 52.57 21.22
C SER A 12 19.57 51.20 20.55
N LYS A 13 20.36 50.31 21.14
CA LYS A 13 20.52 48.90 20.75
C LYS A 13 19.21 48.14 20.95
N SER A 14 18.47 47.87 19.87
CA SER A 14 17.50 46.77 19.84
C SER A 14 18.28 45.46 19.69
N TRP A 15 18.27 44.62 20.71
CA TRP A 15 18.79 43.27 20.64
C TRP A 15 17.88 42.44 19.73
N ARG A 16 18.19 42.38 18.44
CA ARG A 16 17.68 41.35 17.54
C ARG A 16 18.38 40.06 17.90
N THR A 17 17.78 39.28 18.80
CA THR A 17 18.08 37.86 18.92
C THR A 17 17.90 37.26 17.54
N HIS A 18 19.02 36.80 16.99
CA HIS A 18 19.07 36.10 15.74
C HIS A 18 18.25 34.82 15.89
N ASP A 19 17.12 34.76 15.19
CA ASP A 19 16.38 33.53 14.92
C ASP A 19 17.22 32.68 13.97
N ARG A 20 18.31 32.10 14.49
CA ARG A 20 19.19 31.16 13.80
C ARG A 20 18.82 29.76 14.30
N PHE A 21 17.83 29.14 13.66
CA PHE A 21 17.65 27.70 13.38
C PHE A 21 16.18 27.46 12.98
N ARG A 22 15.83 27.66 11.70
CA ARG A 22 14.66 27.00 11.11
C ARG A 22 15.14 26.09 9.99
N PRO A 23 15.23 24.78 10.25
CA PRO A 23 14.53 23.89 9.34
C PRO A 23 13.92 22.69 10.07
N VAL A 24 12.60 22.58 10.04
CA VAL A 24 11.92 21.29 9.91
C VAL A 24 10.84 21.51 8.84
N ALA A 25 10.85 20.70 7.79
CA ALA A 25 9.79 20.68 6.79
C ALA A 25 9.13 19.30 6.83
N THR A 26 9.91 18.27 6.54
CA THR A 26 9.69 16.86 6.89
C THR A 26 10.96 16.14 6.44
N ASN A 27 11.59 15.39 7.33
CA ASN A 27 12.76 14.58 7.01
C ASN A 27 12.36 13.11 7.07
N ALA A 28 12.65 12.38 5.99
CA ALA A 28 12.35 10.96 5.90
C ALA A 28 13.54 10.21 5.30
N GLY A 29 13.76 8.99 5.78
CA GLY A 29 14.82 8.11 5.29
C GLY A 29 14.39 6.66 5.39
N VAL A 30 14.80 5.86 4.40
CA VAL A 30 14.49 4.43 4.35
C VAL A 30 15.79 3.64 4.38
N GLY A 31 15.87 2.76 5.37
CA GLY A 31 16.97 1.83 5.51
C GLY A 31 16.59 0.40 5.16
N LEU A 32 17.56 -0.34 4.64
CA LEU A 32 17.42 -1.74 4.24
C LEU A 32 18.57 -2.56 4.82
N SER A 33 18.27 -3.75 5.32
CA SER A 33 19.28 -4.73 5.69
C SER A 33 18.88 -6.13 5.24
N THR A 34 19.87 -6.90 4.82
CA THR A 34 19.72 -8.31 4.43
C THR A 34 20.60 -9.23 5.28
N GLU A 35 21.04 -8.73 6.44
CA GLU A 35 21.82 -9.51 7.40
C GLU A 35 20.98 -10.70 7.92
N SER A 36 21.63 -11.85 8.11
CA SER A 36 20.95 -13.03 8.63
C SER A 36 20.74 -12.99 10.14
N GLU A 37 21.62 -12.31 10.88
CA GLU A 37 21.47 -12.13 12.33
C GLU A 37 20.41 -11.05 12.61
N ALA A 38 19.33 -11.46 13.27
CA ALA A 38 18.11 -10.68 13.38
C ALA A 38 18.32 -9.30 14.02
N VAL A 39 19.02 -9.22 15.16
CA VAL A 39 19.19 -7.95 15.88
C VAL A 39 20.15 -7.02 15.14
N ALA A 40 21.19 -7.55 14.50
CA ALA A 40 22.09 -6.80 13.61
C ALA A 40 21.34 -6.25 12.41
N ALA A 41 20.49 -7.06 11.76
CA ALA A 41 19.67 -6.64 10.62
C ALA A 41 18.76 -5.46 10.99
N ALA A 42 18.05 -5.60 12.12
CA ALA A 42 17.19 -4.57 12.68
C ALA A 42 17.95 -3.26 12.97
N ARG A 43 19.12 -3.34 13.61
CA ARG A 43 19.95 -2.16 13.92
C ARG A 43 20.54 -1.53 12.66
N ALA A 44 20.97 -2.33 11.69
CA ALA A 44 21.53 -1.85 10.43
C ALA A 44 20.48 -1.07 9.64
N ALA A 45 19.29 -1.64 9.42
CA ALA A 45 18.21 -0.97 8.72
C ALA A 45 17.75 0.30 9.43
N ALA A 46 17.61 0.29 10.77
CA ALA A 46 17.20 1.47 11.52
C ALA A 46 18.25 2.61 11.52
N ARG A 47 19.56 2.28 11.59
CA ARG A 47 20.63 3.27 11.49
C ARG A 47 20.69 3.89 10.10
N ASP A 48 20.65 3.06 9.07
CA ASP A 48 20.64 3.50 7.67
C ASP A 48 19.43 4.44 7.40
N ALA A 49 18.25 4.11 7.94
CA ALA A 49 17.07 4.97 7.85
C ALA A 49 17.29 6.35 8.51
N LEU A 50 17.89 6.41 9.70
CA LEU A 50 18.19 7.68 10.38
C LEU A 50 19.24 8.50 9.65
N GLU A 51 20.33 7.86 9.22
CA GLU A 51 21.42 8.49 8.47
C GLU A 51 20.87 9.13 7.18
N LYS A 52 20.09 8.38 6.39
CA LYS A 52 19.44 8.89 5.16
C LYS A 52 18.39 9.97 5.44
N SER A 53 17.71 9.92 6.58
CA SER A 53 16.79 10.99 6.99
C SER A 53 17.49 12.27 7.43
N GLY A 54 18.82 12.24 7.62
CA GLY A 54 19.58 13.37 8.17
C GLY A 54 19.16 13.77 9.59
N SER A 55 18.48 12.88 10.31
CA SER A 55 17.86 13.16 11.62
C SER A 55 18.40 12.21 12.68
N GLY A 56 18.76 12.73 13.86
CA GLY A 56 19.26 11.91 14.97
C GLY A 56 18.19 11.11 15.73
N ARG A 57 16.91 11.26 15.37
CA ARG A 57 15.76 10.50 15.90
C ARG A 57 14.58 10.60 14.92
N ALA A 58 13.65 9.67 15.04
CA ALA A 58 12.35 9.71 14.37
C ALA A 58 11.24 10.19 15.33
N ASP A 59 10.20 10.81 14.80
CA ASP A 59 8.94 11.00 15.53
C ASP A 59 8.06 9.73 15.42
N TRP A 60 8.08 9.07 14.26
CA TRP A 60 7.39 7.80 13.99
C TRP A 60 8.08 7.03 12.86
N GLY A 61 7.73 5.75 12.69
CA GLY A 61 8.31 4.91 11.65
C GLY A 61 7.45 3.73 11.22
N LEU A 62 7.80 3.14 10.07
CA LEU A 62 7.23 1.89 9.58
C LEU A 62 8.31 0.82 9.44
N VAL A 63 7.94 -0.42 9.73
CA VAL A 63 8.86 -1.55 9.74
C VAL A 63 8.24 -2.73 9.00
N PHE A 64 8.97 -3.26 8.02
CA PHE A 64 8.61 -4.51 7.33
C PHE A 64 9.74 -5.52 7.50
N ILE A 65 9.39 -6.72 7.95
CA ILE A 65 10.38 -7.77 8.24
C ILE A 65 9.98 -9.05 7.54
N THR A 66 10.90 -9.62 6.76
CA THR A 66 10.70 -10.93 6.16
C THR A 66 10.55 -12.03 7.22
N THR A 67 9.76 -13.06 6.94
CA THR A 67 9.51 -14.16 7.89
C THR A 67 10.75 -15.00 8.24
N ALA A 68 11.86 -14.83 7.55
CA ALA A 68 13.14 -15.45 7.88
C ALA A 68 13.61 -15.11 9.31
N HIS A 69 13.16 -13.98 9.88
CA HIS A 69 13.49 -13.57 11.25
C HIS A 69 12.37 -13.83 12.28
N ARG A 70 11.33 -14.59 11.93
CA ARG A 70 10.11 -14.78 12.76
C ARG A 70 10.37 -15.04 14.25
N PRO A 71 11.33 -15.88 14.68
CA PRO A 71 11.57 -16.13 16.10
C PRO A 71 12.00 -14.89 16.90
N HIS A 72 12.52 -13.85 16.23
CA HIS A 72 13.20 -12.72 16.86
C HIS A 72 12.50 -11.37 16.65
N PHE A 73 11.28 -11.33 16.12
CA PHE A 73 10.58 -10.06 15.82
C PHE A 73 10.50 -9.12 17.02
N ALA A 74 10.23 -9.62 18.23
CA ALA A 74 10.17 -8.77 19.43
C ALA A 74 11.53 -8.13 19.77
N GLU A 75 12.62 -8.90 19.67
CA GLU A 75 13.99 -8.41 19.90
C GLU A 75 14.40 -7.39 18.83
N MET A 76 14.03 -7.64 17.58
CA MET A 76 14.25 -6.73 16.45
C MET A 76 13.51 -5.41 16.64
N LEU A 77 12.22 -5.44 16.99
CA LEU A 77 11.44 -4.23 17.24
C LEU A 77 11.97 -3.44 18.42
N ALA A 78 12.42 -4.10 19.50
CA ALA A 78 13.09 -3.42 20.61
C ALA A 78 14.40 -2.73 20.17
N ALA A 79 15.17 -3.37 19.28
CA ALA A 79 16.37 -2.77 18.72
C ALA A 79 16.06 -1.57 17.80
N ILE A 80 15.06 -1.68 16.92
CA ILE A 80 14.62 -0.61 16.03
C ILE A 80 14.10 0.58 16.85
N GLN A 81 13.22 0.33 17.82
CA GLN A 81 12.68 1.37 18.70
C GLN A 81 13.79 2.11 19.44
N LYS A 82 14.75 1.38 20.01
CA LYS A 82 15.90 2.00 20.69
C LYS A 82 16.75 2.84 19.73
N THR A 83 16.95 2.38 18.49
CA THR A 83 17.72 3.12 17.48
C THR A 83 16.98 4.36 17.00
N LEU A 84 15.70 4.25 16.63
CA LEU A 84 14.88 5.37 16.13
C LEU A 84 14.55 6.39 17.22
N GLY A 85 14.49 5.97 18.49
CA GLY A 85 14.16 6.82 19.62
C GLY A 85 12.67 7.16 19.73
N THR A 86 11.78 6.30 19.22
CA THR A 86 10.31 6.47 19.28
C THR A 86 9.58 5.14 19.48
N ASP A 87 8.46 5.18 20.21
CA ASP A 87 7.52 4.06 20.34
C ASP A 87 6.44 4.05 19.24
N LEU A 88 6.36 5.11 18.42
CA LEU A 88 5.38 5.24 17.35
C LEU A 88 5.84 4.49 16.09
N ILE A 89 5.94 3.18 16.22
CA ILE A 89 6.30 2.25 15.15
C ILE A 89 5.08 1.40 14.80
N ALA A 90 4.79 1.26 13.51
CA ALA A 90 3.86 0.24 13.03
C ALA A 90 4.52 -0.60 11.94
N GLY A 91 3.95 -1.75 11.61
CA GLY A 91 4.56 -2.63 10.63
C GLY A 91 3.91 -3.99 10.53
N CYS A 92 4.50 -4.85 9.70
CA CYS A 92 4.07 -6.24 9.61
C CYS A 92 5.17 -7.18 9.10
N SER A 93 4.94 -8.47 9.25
CA SER A 93 5.70 -9.49 8.53
C SER A 93 5.43 -9.39 7.03
N ALA A 94 6.42 -9.84 6.25
CA ALA A 94 6.30 -9.89 4.80
C ALA A 94 6.93 -11.14 4.20
N ALA A 95 6.45 -11.57 3.03
CA ALA A 95 7.10 -12.56 2.17
C ALA A 95 8.35 -11.99 1.48
N GLY A 96 8.35 -10.67 1.24
CA GLY A 96 9.47 -9.90 0.71
C GLY A 96 9.33 -8.43 1.09
N VAL A 97 10.43 -7.69 1.10
CA VAL A 97 10.47 -6.25 1.44
C VAL A 97 11.09 -5.46 0.30
N LEU A 98 10.82 -4.16 0.22
CA LEU A 98 11.36 -3.32 -0.83
C LEU A 98 11.61 -1.87 -0.40
N THR A 99 12.50 -1.21 -1.13
CA THR A 99 12.73 0.24 -1.08
C THR A 99 12.38 0.86 -2.44
N GLY A 100 12.65 2.16 -2.62
CA GLY A 100 12.50 2.82 -3.92
C GLY A 100 13.38 2.24 -5.05
N SER A 101 14.43 1.49 -4.71
CA SER A 101 15.43 1.01 -5.67
C SER A 101 15.73 -0.49 -5.59
N GLU A 102 15.35 -1.19 -4.52
CA GLU A 102 15.71 -2.60 -4.32
C GLU A 102 14.50 -3.44 -3.84
N GLU A 103 14.42 -4.67 -4.33
CA GLU A 103 13.44 -5.68 -3.92
C GLU A 103 14.17 -6.88 -3.29
N ILE A 104 13.69 -7.33 -2.13
CA ILE A 104 14.20 -8.50 -1.41
C ILE A 104 13.10 -9.55 -1.35
N GLU A 105 13.24 -10.60 -2.15
CA GLU A 105 12.37 -11.78 -2.15
C GLU A 105 13.15 -13.01 -1.68
N ALA A 106 12.47 -13.95 -1.00
CA ALA A 106 12.99 -15.27 -0.63
C ALA A 106 14.31 -15.31 0.18
N ARG A 107 14.69 -14.20 0.83
CA ARG A 107 15.87 -14.10 1.71
C ARG A 107 15.62 -13.13 2.87
N PRO A 108 16.45 -13.16 3.93
CA PRO A 108 16.36 -12.20 5.03
C PRO A 108 16.37 -10.76 4.54
N GLY A 109 15.46 -9.96 5.08
CA GLY A 109 15.20 -8.59 4.69
C GLY A 109 14.47 -7.82 5.77
N VAL A 110 14.94 -6.61 6.05
CA VAL A 110 14.36 -5.65 7.00
C VAL A 110 14.34 -4.28 6.33
N VAL A 111 13.15 -3.68 6.20
CA VAL A 111 12.98 -2.29 5.74
C VAL A 111 12.46 -1.45 6.88
N VAL A 112 13.09 -0.30 7.12
CA VAL A 112 12.68 0.69 8.13
C VAL A 112 12.53 2.05 7.49
N LEU A 113 11.36 2.66 7.63
CA LEU A 113 11.14 4.08 7.38
C LEU A 113 11.26 4.85 8.68
N SER A 114 12.08 5.90 8.68
CA SER A 114 12.19 6.90 9.75
C SER A 114 11.63 8.22 9.27
N VAL A 115 10.71 8.83 10.02
CA VAL A 115 10.18 10.18 9.71
C VAL A 115 10.25 11.09 10.92
N ARG A 116 10.73 12.32 10.69
CA ARG A 116 10.70 13.43 11.64
C ARG A 116 10.06 14.65 10.97
N SER A 117 9.01 15.20 11.57
CA SER A 117 8.25 16.29 10.97
C SER A 117 7.54 17.15 12.01
N ASP A 118 7.62 18.47 11.85
CA ASP A 118 6.80 19.42 12.58
C ASP A 118 5.47 19.71 11.86
N ARG A 119 5.34 19.35 10.58
CA ARG A 119 4.14 19.53 9.74
C ARG A 119 3.24 18.30 9.67
N LEU A 120 3.82 17.11 9.73
CA LEU A 120 3.10 15.84 9.70
C LEU A 120 3.07 15.21 11.10
N ARG A 121 2.01 14.45 11.38
CA ARG A 121 1.86 13.64 12.60
C ARG A 121 1.52 12.21 12.20
N GLY A 122 2.18 11.25 12.83
CA GLY A 122 1.88 9.83 12.70
C GLY A 122 1.48 9.26 14.05
N ASN A 123 0.31 8.61 14.13
CA ASN A 123 -0.13 7.89 15.32
C ASN A 123 -0.29 6.41 14.98
N THR A 124 0.21 5.53 15.83
CA THR A 124 0.03 4.08 15.65
C THR A 124 -1.41 3.69 15.89
N LEU A 125 -1.90 2.79 15.04
CA LEU A 125 -3.21 2.18 15.16
C LEU A 125 -3.04 0.69 15.43
N TYR A 126 -3.87 0.16 16.31
CA TYR A 126 -3.90 -1.28 16.59
C TYR A 126 -5.31 -1.75 16.94
N ALA A 127 -5.74 -2.87 16.36
CA ALA A 127 -6.93 -3.58 16.80
C ALA A 127 -6.68 -5.09 16.71
N SER A 128 -7.07 -5.81 17.77
CA SER A 128 -7.16 -7.27 17.66
C SER A 128 -8.36 -7.62 16.78
N ILE A 129 -8.15 -8.58 15.87
CA ILE A 129 -9.21 -9.18 15.09
C ILE A 129 -9.46 -10.52 15.76
N GLY A 130 -10.51 -10.60 16.58
CA GLY A 130 -10.92 -11.81 17.29
C GLY A 130 -11.28 -12.96 16.33
N ASP A 131 -12.22 -13.83 16.71
CA ASP A 131 -12.67 -14.92 15.84
C ASP A 131 -13.56 -14.43 14.68
N GLY A 132 -12.97 -13.66 13.76
CA GLY A 132 -13.60 -13.22 12.52
C GLY A 132 -14.60 -12.08 12.69
N GLU A 133 -14.43 -11.19 13.69
CA GLU A 133 -15.31 -10.03 13.92
C GLU A 133 -14.73 -8.73 13.32
N PRO A 134 -14.88 -8.46 12.01
CA PRO A 134 -14.38 -7.22 11.38
C PRO A 134 -14.99 -5.97 11.99
N ARG A 135 -16.24 -6.04 12.44
CA ARG A 135 -16.98 -4.90 12.99
C ARG A 135 -16.40 -4.42 14.33
N ALA A 136 -15.98 -5.35 15.20
CA ALA A 136 -15.36 -5.00 16.47
C ALA A 136 -14.02 -4.28 16.25
N ALA A 137 -13.16 -4.87 15.41
CA ALA A 137 -11.87 -4.28 15.05
C ALA A 137 -12.02 -2.91 14.37
N ALA A 138 -12.97 -2.76 13.44
CA ALA A 138 -13.29 -1.48 12.81
C ALA A 138 -13.75 -0.44 13.84
N GLY A 139 -14.56 -0.84 14.82
CA GLY A 139 -14.99 0.03 15.93
C GLY A 139 -13.84 0.46 16.84
N ASP A 140 -12.87 -0.43 17.11
CA ASP A 140 -11.65 -0.09 17.87
C ASP A 140 -10.78 0.94 17.15
N ILE A 141 -10.59 0.78 15.83
CA ILE A 141 -9.87 1.75 15.02
C ILE A 141 -10.62 3.08 14.98
N ALA A 142 -11.94 3.06 14.74
CA ALA A 142 -12.74 4.28 14.74
C ALA A 142 -12.65 5.02 16.08
N ARG A 143 -12.65 4.31 17.21
CA ARG A 143 -12.43 4.90 18.54
C ARG A 143 -11.07 5.58 18.67
N GLN A 144 -10.01 4.96 18.15
CA GLN A 144 -8.66 5.54 18.14
C GLN A 144 -8.56 6.79 17.23
N LEU A 145 -9.43 6.92 16.24
CA LEU A 145 -9.49 8.09 15.36
C LEU A 145 -10.36 9.22 15.93
N MET A 146 -11.17 8.98 16.97
CA MET A 146 -12.04 10.00 17.54
C MET A 146 -11.23 11.19 18.06
N GLY A 147 -11.60 12.40 17.64
CA GLY A 147 -10.92 13.64 18.03
C GLY A 147 -9.62 13.93 17.28
N HIS A 148 -9.18 13.02 16.40
CA HIS A 148 -8.08 13.31 15.48
C HIS A 148 -8.60 14.03 14.22
N PRO A 149 -7.78 14.92 13.60
CA PRO A 149 -8.12 15.54 12.33
C PRO A 149 -8.24 14.49 11.21
N ALA A 150 -8.87 14.87 10.10
CA ALA A 150 -8.85 14.07 8.89
C ALA A 150 -7.40 13.79 8.44
N GLY A 151 -7.22 12.67 7.75
CA GLY A 151 -5.90 12.19 7.37
C GLY A 151 -5.96 10.93 6.52
N LEU A 152 -4.80 10.30 6.38
CA LEU A 152 -4.62 9.07 5.61
C LEU A 152 -4.32 7.91 6.57
N LEU A 153 -5.02 6.80 6.38
CA LEU A 153 -4.74 5.56 7.09
C LEU A 153 -3.76 4.71 6.28
N VAL A 154 -2.71 4.20 6.92
CA VAL A 154 -1.86 3.13 6.40
C VAL A 154 -2.24 1.86 7.16
N LEU A 155 -2.93 0.93 6.50
CA LEU A 155 -3.53 -0.26 7.12
C LEU A 155 -2.78 -1.54 6.73
N LEU A 156 -2.43 -2.35 7.73
CA LEU A 156 -1.68 -3.59 7.59
C LEU A 156 -2.45 -4.76 8.25
N PRO A 157 -3.60 -5.18 7.71
CA PRO A 157 -4.42 -6.24 8.32
C PRO A 157 -3.78 -7.62 8.17
N ASP A 158 -4.08 -8.52 9.10
CA ASP A 158 -3.86 -9.96 8.95
C ASP A 158 -4.93 -10.57 8.01
N PRO A 159 -4.58 -11.00 6.79
CA PRO A 159 -5.53 -11.61 5.87
C PRO A 159 -6.01 -13.00 6.32
N LEU A 160 -5.32 -13.63 7.28
CA LEU A 160 -5.68 -14.97 7.79
C LEU A 160 -6.70 -14.90 8.93
N ALA A 161 -6.96 -13.72 9.49
CA ALA A 161 -7.91 -13.53 10.57
C ALA A 161 -9.30 -13.13 10.05
N VAL A 162 -9.36 -12.28 9.03
CA VAL A 162 -10.60 -11.84 8.40
C VAL A 162 -10.34 -11.45 6.94
N PRO A 163 -11.32 -11.64 6.02
CA PRO A 163 -11.24 -11.06 4.69
C PRO A 163 -11.03 -9.53 4.79
N PRO A 164 -9.93 -8.97 4.26
CA PRO A 164 -9.62 -7.55 4.44
C PRO A 164 -10.68 -6.62 3.82
N ASP A 165 -11.39 -7.05 2.78
CA ASP A 165 -12.48 -6.30 2.16
C ASP A 165 -13.69 -6.13 3.10
N HIS A 166 -14.01 -7.15 3.91
CA HIS A 166 -15.04 -7.03 4.95
C HIS A 166 -14.61 -6.05 6.05
N LEU A 167 -13.33 -6.07 6.45
CA LEU A 167 -12.79 -5.12 7.42
C LEU A 167 -12.85 -3.68 6.90
N LEU A 168 -12.49 -3.46 5.63
CA LEU A 168 -12.60 -2.14 4.98
C LEU A 168 -14.04 -1.66 4.88
N HIS A 169 -14.99 -2.55 4.61
CA HIS A 169 -16.41 -2.22 4.60
C HIS A 169 -16.89 -1.73 5.97
N GLU A 170 -16.59 -2.47 7.05
CA GLU A 170 -16.97 -2.08 8.41
C GLU A 170 -16.25 -0.81 8.87
N LEU A 171 -14.99 -0.62 8.49
CA LEU A 171 -14.24 0.61 8.78
C LEU A 171 -14.85 1.83 8.09
N GLY A 172 -15.25 1.70 6.82
CA GLY A 172 -15.92 2.78 6.09
C GLY A 172 -17.24 3.22 6.72
N ARG A 173 -17.92 2.31 7.44
CA ARG A 173 -19.13 2.63 8.22
C ARG A 173 -18.82 3.26 9.58
N ALA A 174 -17.77 2.79 10.25
CA ALA A 174 -17.40 3.23 11.59
C ALA A 174 -16.62 4.56 11.61
N ALA A 175 -15.81 4.82 10.57
CA ALA A 175 -14.98 6.02 10.42
C ALA A 175 -15.09 6.56 8.97
N PRO A 176 -16.27 7.10 8.58
CA PRO A 176 -16.48 7.60 7.23
C PRO A 176 -15.54 8.78 6.91
N GLY A 177 -15.08 8.86 5.66
CA GLY A 177 -14.25 9.95 5.16
C GLY A 177 -12.74 9.75 5.30
N PHE A 178 -12.28 8.70 5.99
CA PHE A 178 -10.86 8.35 6.02
C PHE A 178 -10.46 7.52 4.81
N GLU A 179 -9.58 8.07 3.98
CA GLU A 179 -8.90 7.32 2.93
C GLU A 179 -7.88 6.35 3.54
N ALA A 180 -7.76 5.16 2.96
CA ALA A 180 -6.81 4.16 3.40
C ALA A 180 -5.94 3.67 2.23
N ILE A 181 -4.66 3.53 2.52
CA ILE A 181 -3.68 2.79 1.72
C ILE A 181 -3.11 1.65 2.56
N GLY A 182 -2.40 0.72 1.93
CA GLY A 182 -1.71 -0.34 2.65
C GLY A 182 -1.65 -1.63 1.87
N ALA A 183 -1.32 -2.69 2.60
CA ALA A 183 -1.46 -4.04 2.12
C ALA A 183 -1.69 -5.01 3.27
N ALA A 184 -2.40 -6.09 2.99
CA ALA A 184 -2.51 -7.20 3.92
C ALA A 184 -1.14 -7.84 4.14
N ALA A 185 -0.81 -8.08 5.41
CA ALA A 185 0.45 -8.68 5.82
C ALA A 185 0.67 -10.02 5.12
N SER A 186 1.92 -10.38 4.91
CA SER A 186 2.31 -11.61 4.23
C SER A 186 3.42 -12.33 4.98
N GLY A 187 3.77 -13.51 4.49
CA GLY A 187 4.80 -14.33 5.07
C GLY A 187 5.10 -15.53 4.17
N ASP A 188 5.95 -16.42 4.66
CA ASP A 188 6.27 -17.67 3.99
C ASP A 188 5.00 -18.54 3.81
N PRO A 189 4.58 -18.88 2.59
CA PRO A 189 3.43 -19.75 2.34
C PRO A 189 3.54 -21.13 3.01
N ALA A 190 4.76 -21.63 3.26
CA ALA A 190 5.00 -22.89 3.96
C ALA A 190 4.78 -22.78 5.47
N LEU A 191 4.91 -21.56 6.04
CA LEU A 191 4.76 -21.30 7.46
C LEU A 191 3.46 -20.53 7.71
N ARG A 192 2.48 -21.16 8.34
CA ARG A 192 1.22 -20.49 8.68
C ARG A 192 1.45 -19.30 9.63
N GLY A 193 0.80 -18.18 9.33
CA GLY A 193 0.71 -17.00 10.18
C GLY A 193 1.34 -15.74 9.57
N THR A 194 0.67 -14.61 9.76
CA THR A 194 1.24 -13.28 9.55
C THR A 194 1.29 -12.53 10.88
N PHE A 195 2.10 -11.49 10.95
CA PHE A 195 2.32 -10.73 12.16
C PHE A 195 2.21 -9.23 11.90
N GLN A 196 1.63 -8.52 12.85
CA GLN A 196 1.54 -7.07 12.88
C GLN A 196 2.41 -6.54 14.01
N PHE A 197 3.03 -5.40 13.76
CA PHE A 197 3.95 -4.74 14.67
C PHE A 197 3.34 -3.41 15.12
N TYR A 198 3.36 -3.15 16.42
CA TYR A 198 2.97 -1.86 17.00
C TYR A 198 3.85 -1.54 18.22
N GLY A 199 4.60 -0.46 18.14
CA GLY A 199 5.71 -0.17 19.05
C GLY A 199 6.71 -1.32 19.08
N ARG A 200 6.81 -1.99 20.24
CA ARG A 200 7.69 -3.14 20.46
C ARG A 200 6.96 -4.48 20.45
N ASN A 201 5.66 -4.45 20.23
CA ASN A 201 4.80 -5.62 20.35
C ASN A 201 4.63 -6.29 19.00
N VAL A 202 4.53 -7.61 19.06
CA VAL A 202 4.19 -8.47 17.93
C VAL A 202 2.83 -9.07 18.23
N ALA A 203 1.89 -8.91 17.30
CA ALA A 203 0.59 -9.56 17.35
C ALA A 203 0.37 -10.38 16.09
N SER A 204 -0.49 -11.38 16.18
CA SER A 204 -1.11 -12.03 15.03
C SER A 204 -2.61 -11.84 15.15
N ARG A 205 -3.34 -12.12 14.06
CA ARG A 205 -4.78 -11.92 14.00
C ARG A 205 -5.18 -10.51 14.40
N SER A 206 -4.55 -9.53 13.76
CA SER A 206 -4.74 -8.13 14.13
C SER A 206 -4.63 -7.21 12.93
N LEU A 207 -5.04 -5.96 13.13
CA LEU A 207 -4.75 -4.85 12.25
C LEU A 207 -3.77 -3.94 13.00
N ALA A 208 -2.63 -3.64 12.38
CA ALA A 208 -1.80 -2.51 12.78
C ALA A 208 -1.73 -1.49 11.65
N GLY A 209 -1.28 -0.28 11.98
CA GLY A 209 -1.18 0.76 10.98
C GLY A 209 -0.73 2.10 11.54
N LEU A 210 -0.79 3.11 10.68
CA LEU A 210 -0.58 4.51 11.07
C LEU A 210 -1.76 5.36 10.62
N HIS A 211 -2.14 6.31 11.45
CA HIS A 211 -2.91 7.47 11.04
C HIS A 211 -1.94 8.63 10.78
N LEU A 212 -1.85 9.08 9.52
CA LEU A 212 -1.07 10.24 9.09
C LEU A 212 -1.97 11.46 8.98
N SER A 213 -1.56 12.58 9.59
CA SER A 213 -2.32 13.84 9.61
C SER A 213 -1.39 15.07 9.66
N GLY A 214 -1.96 16.26 9.75
CA GLY A 214 -1.23 17.54 9.71
C GLY A 214 -1.38 18.22 8.35
N ASP A 215 -0.34 18.86 7.84
CA ASP A 215 -0.31 19.50 6.51
C ASP A 215 -0.16 18.46 5.39
N LEU A 216 -0.91 17.36 5.47
CA LEU A 216 -0.72 16.15 4.67
C LEU A 216 -1.15 16.36 3.21
N ARG A 217 -0.18 16.26 2.31
CA ARG A 217 -0.43 16.05 0.88
C ARG A 217 -0.19 14.59 0.52
N ARG A 218 -1.07 14.04 -0.34
CA ARG A 218 -0.94 12.67 -0.83
C ARG A 218 -1.24 12.58 -2.32
N THR A 219 -0.54 11.71 -3.01
CA THR A 219 -0.86 11.29 -4.39
C THR A 219 -0.78 9.78 -4.44
N ILE A 220 -1.88 9.13 -4.80
CA ILE A 220 -1.99 7.67 -4.78
C ILE A 220 -2.16 7.19 -6.23
N GLY A 221 -1.32 6.25 -6.62
CA GLY A 221 -1.37 5.56 -7.89
C GLY A 221 -1.52 4.06 -7.69
N VAL A 222 -2.42 3.45 -8.44
CA VAL A 222 -2.58 1.99 -8.51
C VAL A 222 -2.15 1.54 -9.89
N THR A 223 -1.33 0.48 -9.95
CA THR A 223 -0.96 -0.21 -11.19
C THR A 223 -1.52 -1.62 -11.22
N GLN A 224 -2.10 -2.03 -12.36
CA GLN A 224 -2.76 -3.32 -12.60
C GLN A 224 -1.82 -4.34 -13.25
N GLY A 225 -1.68 -5.50 -12.63
CA GLY A 225 -0.95 -6.65 -13.17
C GLY A 225 -1.78 -7.54 -14.10
N CYS A 226 -3.10 -7.35 -14.14
CA CYS A 226 -4.02 -8.08 -15.00
C CYS A 226 -4.74 -7.14 -15.95
N GLN A 227 -4.88 -7.49 -17.23
CA GLN A 227 -5.48 -6.66 -18.26
C GLN A 227 -6.68 -7.33 -18.94
N PRO A 228 -7.67 -6.58 -19.44
CA PRO A 228 -8.86 -7.15 -20.06
C PRO A 228 -8.57 -8.08 -21.23
N LEU A 229 -9.22 -9.24 -21.22
CA LEU A 229 -9.26 -10.21 -22.31
C LEU A 229 -10.58 -10.03 -23.09
N GLY A 230 -10.52 -9.21 -24.14
CA GLY A 230 -11.66 -8.92 -24.99
C GLY A 230 -12.63 -7.89 -24.38
N ALA A 231 -13.84 -7.84 -24.94
CA ALA A 231 -14.87 -6.89 -24.52
C ALA A 231 -15.52 -7.29 -23.19
N GLN A 232 -16.03 -6.30 -22.47
CA GLN A 232 -16.89 -6.50 -21.31
C GLN A 232 -18.14 -7.31 -21.68
N ALA A 233 -18.62 -8.07 -20.72
CA ALA A 233 -19.80 -8.91 -20.81
C ALA A 233 -20.67 -8.69 -19.57
N ARG A 234 -21.87 -9.30 -19.55
CA ARG A 234 -22.82 -9.11 -18.46
C ARG A 234 -23.21 -10.45 -17.85
N ILE A 235 -23.15 -10.52 -16.52
CA ILE A 235 -23.68 -11.66 -15.77
C ILE A 235 -25.20 -11.65 -15.93
N THR A 236 -25.76 -12.66 -16.56
CA THR A 236 -27.22 -12.77 -16.82
C THR A 236 -27.87 -13.81 -15.92
N GLY A 237 -27.09 -14.75 -15.38
CA GLY A 237 -27.52 -15.70 -14.36
C GLY A 237 -26.35 -16.02 -13.41
N GLY A 238 -26.60 -15.94 -12.11
CA GLY A 238 -25.60 -16.25 -11.09
C GLY A 238 -26.23 -16.41 -9.71
N ASP A 239 -25.56 -17.17 -8.85
CA ASP A 239 -25.97 -17.43 -7.47
C ASP A 239 -24.75 -17.45 -6.56
N GLY A 240 -24.76 -16.61 -5.52
CA GLY A 240 -23.63 -16.43 -4.62
C GLY A 240 -22.34 -16.10 -5.38
N ASN A 241 -21.41 -17.05 -5.42
CA ASN A 241 -20.11 -16.92 -6.08
C ASN A 241 -20.00 -17.74 -7.39
N VAL A 242 -21.13 -18.21 -7.91
CA VAL A 242 -21.23 -19.01 -9.14
C VAL A 242 -21.86 -18.17 -10.24
N ILE A 243 -21.16 -18.05 -11.37
CA ILE A 243 -21.65 -17.42 -12.60
C ILE A 243 -22.15 -18.54 -13.51
N LEU A 244 -23.47 -18.60 -13.72
CA LEU A 244 -24.13 -19.61 -14.55
C LEU A 244 -24.18 -19.15 -16.01
N GLU A 245 -24.59 -17.90 -16.23
CA GLU A 245 -24.81 -17.33 -17.56
C GLU A 245 -24.17 -15.96 -17.72
N ILE A 246 -23.55 -15.74 -18.88
CA ILE A 246 -22.97 -14.48 -19.32
C ILE A 246 -23.58 -14.16 -20.68
N ASP A 247 -24.15 -12.96 -20.83
CA ASP A 247 -24.85 -12.51 -22.05
C ASP A 247 -25.85 -13.54 -22.61
N GLY A 248 -26.60 -14.22 -21.73
CA GLY A 248 -27.60 -15.24 -22.07
C GLY A 248 -27.03 -16.58 -22.53
N ARG A 249 -25.73 -16.83 -22.33
CA ARG A 249 -25.06 -18.09 -22.68
C ARG A 249 -24.34 -18.69 -21.48
N PRO A 250 -24.10 -20.01 -21.44
CA PRO A 250 -23.34 -20.64 -20.37
C PRO A 250 -21.99 -19.94 -20.16
N ALA A 251 -21.66 -19.61 -18.92
CA ALA A 251 -20.48 -18.80 -18.60
C ALA A 251 -19.17 -19.40 -19.11
N LEU A 252 -19.04 -20.73 -19.05
CA LEU A 252 -17.90 -21.48 -19.56
C LEU A 252 -17.75 -21.38 -21.09
N GLU A 253 -18.87 -21.36 -21.83
CA GLU A 253 -18.85 -21.18 -23.29
C GLU A 253 -18.33 -19.78 -23.63
N VAL A 254 -18.83 -18.76 -22.94
CA VAL A 254 -18.38 -17.38 -23.17
C VAL A 254 -16.89 -17.26 -22.88
N LEU A 255 -16.39 -17.82 -21.78
CA LEU A 255 -14.97 -17.82 -21.48
C LEU A 255 -14.14 -18.50 -22.60
N ARG A 256 -14.53 -19.70 -23.03
CA ARG A 256 -13.83 -20.43 -24.10
C ARG A 256 -13.80 -19.64 -25.40
N SER A 257 -14.88 -18.92 -25.73
CA SER A 257 -14.94 -18.08 -26.93
C SER A 257 -13.97 -16.88 -26.91
N ARG A 258 -13.45 -16.49 -25.74
CA ARG A 258 -12.44 -15.42 -25.58
C ARG A 258 -11.01 -15.93 -25.70
N LEU A 259 -10.80 -17.24 -25.70
CA LEU A 259 -9.49 -17.88 -25.68
C LEU A 259 -9.16 -18.46 -27.06
N PRO A 260 -7.88 -18.49 -27.46
CA PRO A 260 -7.48 -19.24 -28.63
C PRO A 260 -7.71 -20.75 -28.39
N PRO A 261 -7.98 -21.55 -29.44
CA PRO A 261 -8.39 -22.95 -29.29
C PRO A 261 -7.50 -23.80 -28.36
N PRO A 262 -6.15 -23.74 -28.45
CA PRO A 262 -5.28 -24.53 -27.57
C PRO A 262 -5.40 -24.21 -26.07
N LEU A 263 -5.90 -23.03 -25.72
CA LEU A 263 -6.14 -22.60 -24.33
C LEU A 263 -7.60 -22.83 -23.91
N ALA A 264 -8.54 -22.75 -24.85
CA ALA A 264 -9.95 -23.04 -24.62
C ALA A 264 -10.18 -24.52 -24.23
N ASP A 265 -9.36 -25.42 -24.79
CA ASP A 265 -9.41 -26.87 -24.53
C ASP A 265 -8.66 -27.29 -23.24
N SER A 266 -7.88 -26.39 -22.64
CA SER A 266 -7.02 -26.69 -21.49
C SER A 266 -7.00 -25.53 -20.48
N LEU A 267 -8.16 -25.21 -19.91
CA LEU A 267 -8.32 -24.09 -18.96
C LEU A 267 -7.47 -24.24 -17.70
N GLU A 268 -7.15 -25.47 -17.29
CA GLU A 268 -6.24 -25.76 -16.19
C GLU A 268 -4.85 -25.15 -16.40
N ARG A 269 -4.40 -24.99 -17.66
CA ARG A 269 -3.13 -24.34 -18.00
C ARG A 269 -3.16 -22.83 -17.80
N LEU A 270 -4.34 -22.24 -17.61
CA LEU A 270 -4.52 -20.82 -17.33
C LEU A 270 -4.62 -20.53 -15.82
N GLY A 271 -4.53 -21.56 -14.98
CA GLY A 271 -4.47 -21.41 -13.53
C GLY A 271 -3.36 -20.43 -13.12
N GLY A 272 -3.72 -19.40 -12.36
CA GLY A 272 -2.80 -18.35 -11.93
C GLY A 272 -2.52 -17.24 -12.97
N HIS A 273 -3.14 -17.32 -14.16
CA HIS A 273 -3.01 -16.32 -15.23
C HIS A 273 -4.35 -15.71 -15.67
N LEU A 274 -5.47 -16.44 -15.55
CA LEU A 274 -6.80 -15.97 -15.94
C LEU A 274 -7.68 -15.70 -14.72
N PHE A 275 -8.35 -14.55 -14.75
CA PHE A 275 -9.16 -14.04 -13.65
C PHE A 275 -10.42 -13.33 -14.16
N VAL A 276 -11.27 -12.89 -13.23
CA VAL A 276 -12.42 -12.03 -13.52
C VAL A 276 -12.16 -10.63 -12.94
N GLY A 277 -12.35 -9.61 -13.77
CA GLY A 277 -12.45 -8.22 -13.35
C GLY A 277 -13.91 -7.87 -13.08
N LEU A 278 -14.21 -7.44 -11.86
CA LEU A 278 -15.52 -6.93 -11.46
C LEU A 278 -15.45 -5.42 -11.21
N PRO A 279 -16.55 -4.67 -11.37
CA PRO A 279 -16.58 -3.27 -11.02
C PRO A 279 -16.32 -3.06 -9.51
N PRO A 280 -15.72 -1.92 -9.12
CA PRO A 280 -15.47 -1.60 -7.72
C PRO A 280 -16.75 -1.29 -6.94
N ASP A 281 -17.84 -0.96 -7.63
CA ASP A 281 -19.18 -0.85 -7.06
C ASP A 281 -20.11 -1.76 -7.89
N PRO A 282 -20.79 -2.75 -7.27
CA PRO A 282 -21.66 -3.68 -7.98
C PRO A 282 -22.88 -3.01 -8.65
N ASN A 283 -23.16 -1.74 -8.34
CA ASN A 283 -24.25 -0.99 -8.96
C ASN A 283 -23.81 -0.25 -10.25
N LEU A 284 -22.54 -0.34 -10.66
CA LEU A 284 -22.07 0.25 -11.91
C LEU A 284 -22.47 -0.63 -13.10
N ASP A 285 -22.95 0.00 -14.16
CA ASP A 285 -23.37 -0.68 -15.40
C ASP A 285 -22.21 -0.99 -16.35
N THR A 286 -21.06 -0.33 -16.16
CA THR A 286 -19.85 -0.47 -16.98
C THR A 286 -18.60 -0.47 -16.11
N ILE A 287 -17.51 -1.05 -16.63
CA ILE A 287 -16.19 -1.02 -15.99
C ILE A 287 -15.33 -0.01 -16.73
N ALA A 288 -14.82 1.02 -16.07
CA ALA A 288 -13.90 1.95 -16.71
C ALA A 288 -12.50 1.33 -16.84
N PRO A 289 -11.69 1.72 -17.85
CA PRO A 289 -10.32 1.23 -17.99
C PRO A 289 -9.51 1.43 -16.70
N GLY A 290 -8.89 0.35 -16.21
CA GLY A 290 -8.12 0.35 -14.96
C GLY A 290 -8.94 0.42 -13.66
N GLU A 291 -10.27 0.61 -13.73
CA GLU A 291 -11.16 0.68 -12.56
C GLU A 291 -11.90 -0.65 -12.35
N TYR A 292 -11.16 -1.73 -12.12
CA TYR A 292 -11.73 -3.04 -11.79
C TYR A 292 -10.97 -3.75 -10.67
N LEU A 293 -11.67 -4.65 -10.01
CA LEU A 293 -11.17 -5.52 -8.97
C LEU A 293 -10.96 -6.92 -9.53
N VAL A 294 -9.72 -7.41 -9.48
CA VAL A 294 -9.36 -8.74 -9.94
C VAL A 294 -9.79 -9.79 -8.91
N ARG A 295 -10.46 -10.86 -9.36
CA ARG A 295 -10.94 -11.96 -8.52
C ARG A 295 -10.58 -13.30 -9.16
N HIS A 296 -10.16 -14.24 -8.31
CA HIS A 296 -9.79 -15.59 -8.74
C HIS A 296 -10.97 -16.34 -9.33
N LEU A 297 -10.71 -17.07 -10.42
CA LEU A 297 -11.51 -18.22 -10.79
C LEU A 297 -11.11 -19.37 -9.85
N VAL A 298 -12.01 -19.72 -8.94
CA VAL A 298 -11.81 -20.77 -7.93
C VAL A 298 -12.02 -22.16 -8.56
N GLY A 299 -12.90 -22.25 -9.56
CA GLY A 299 -13.18 -23.50 -10.22
C GLY A 299 -14.11 -23.33 -11.42
N VAL A 300 -14.29 -24.44 -12.14
CA VAL A 300 -15.17 -24.57 -13.29
C VAL A 300 -16.09 -25.76 -13.05
N ASP A 301 -17.40 -25.55 -13.18
CA ASP A 301 -18.38 -26.63 -13.22
C ASP A 301 -18.68 -26.94 -14.68
N ALA A 302 -18.00 -27.95 -15.23
CA ALA A 302 -18.15 -28.34 -16.63
C ALA A 302 -19.52 -28.93 -16.94
N THR A 303 -20.20 -29.52 -15.94
CA THR A 303 -21.53 -30.12 -16.13
C THR A 303 -22.60 -29.05 -16.29
N ARG A 304 -22.52 -27.98 -15.51
CA ARG A 304 -23.45 -26.83 -15.60
C ARG A 304 -22.99 -25.74 -16.56
N GLY A 305 -21.76 -25.82 -17.06
CA GLY A 305 -21.15 -24.76 -17.87
C GLY A 305 -20.89 -23.48 -17.08
N ALA A 306 -20.63 -23.58 -15.78
CA ALA A 306 -20.55 -22.45 -14.86
C ALA A 306 -19.11 -22.14 -14.40
N LEU A 307 -18.89 -20.90 -13.97
CA LEU A 307 -17.62 -20.44 -13.40
C LEU A 307 -17.79 -20.10 -11.92
N ILE A 308 -16.85 -20.50 -11.08
CA ILE A 308 -16.85 -20.20 -9.65
C ILE A 308 -15.78 -19.14 -9.40
N VAL A 309 -16.15 -18.03 -8.76
CA VAL A 309 -15.25 -16.89 -8.51
C VAL A 309 -15.05 -16.64 -7.01
N ALA A 310 -13.95 -15.98 -6.65
CA ALA A 310 -13.64 -15.57 -5.28
C ALA A 310 -14.33 -14.24 -4.90
N ALA A 311 -15.61 -14.09 -5.25
CA ALA A 311 -16.43 -12.93 -4.93
C ALA A 311 -17.92 -13.29 -5.05
N THR A 312 -18.79 -12.54 -4.37
CA THR A 312 -20.22 -12.59 -4.65
C THR A 312 -20.53 -11.81 -5.92
N VAL A 313 -21.30 -12.41 -6.81
CA VAL A 313 -21.75 -11.81 -8.07
C VAL A 313 -23.24 -11.51 -8.04
N ARG A 314 -23.68 -10.57 -8.87
CA ARG A 314 -25.10 -10.24 -9.04
C ARG A 314 -25.53 -10.40 -10.49
N ALA A 315 -26.79 -10.80 -10.68
CA ALA A 315 -27.41 -10.71 -12.00
C ALA A 315 -27.37 -9.25 -12.49
N ASN A 316 -27.23 -9.09 -13.80
CA ASN A 316 -27.08 -7.82 -14.51
C ASN A 316 -25.76 -7.05 -14.23
N GLN A 317 -24.83 -7.58 -13.43
CA GLN A 317 -23.54 -6.94 -13.17
C GLN A 317 -22.59 -7.06 -14.39
N PRO A 318 -21.83 -6.01 -14.76
CA PRO A 318 -20.79 -6.13 -15.77
C PRO A 318 -19.63 -6.98 -15.24
N LEU A 319 -19.00 -7.74 -16.14
CA LEU A 319 -17.74 -8.42 -15.90
C LEU A 319 -16.80 -8.25 -17.10
N GLN A 320 -15.53 -8.55 -16.86
CA GLN A 320 -14.57 -8.82 -17.91
C GLN A 320 -13.66 -9.96 -17.48
N PHE A 321 -13.25 -10.80 -18.43
CA PHE A 321 -12.13 -11.69 -18.18
C PHE A 321 -10.84 -10.86 -18.22
N VAL A 322 -9.88 -11.17 -17.36
CA VAL A 322 -8.59 -10.47 -17.33
C VAL A 322 -7.45 -11.48 -17.27
N LEU A 323 -6.35 -11.16 -17.95
CA LEU A 323 -5.14 -11.97 -17.99
C LEU A 323 -3.99 -11.26 -17.29
N ARG A 324 -3.26 -12.01 -16.46
CA ARG A 324 -2.01 -11.57 -15.86
C ARG A 324 -0.90 -11.65 -16.89
N ASP A 325 -0.37 -10.49 -17.27
CA ASP A 325 0.62 -10.33 -18.34
C ASP A 325 1.75 -9.38 -17.91
N ALA A 326 2.99 -9.84 -18.06
CA ALA A 326 4.17 -9.13 -17.60
C ALA A 326 4.47 -7.85 -18.42
N GLN A 327 4.18 -7.84 -19.72
CA GLN A 327 4.42 -6.66 -20.55
C GLN A 327 3.39 -5.58 -20.25
N ALA A 328 2.12 -5.96 -20.21
CA ALA A 328 1.03 -5.04 -19.99
C ALA A 328 1.05 -4.48 -18.55
N ALA A 329 1.47 -5.26 -17.56
CA ALA A 329 1.74 -4.77 -16.21
C ALA A 329 2.85 -3.70 -16.16
N ARG A 330 3.92 -3.86 -16.96
CA ARG A 330 4.98 -2.84 -17.08
C ARG A 330 4.48 -1.57 -17.72
N ASP A 331 3.65 -1.68 -18.75
CA ASP A 331 3.13 -0.52 -19.46
C ASP A 331 2.10 0.24 -18.61
N ASP A 332 1.29 -0.48 -17.84
CA ASP A 332 0.39 0.09 -16.83
C ASP A 332 1.19 0.79 -15.70
N LEU A 333 2.26 0.17 -15.19
CA LEU A 333 3.15 0.80 -14.20
C LEU A 333 3.73 2.11 -14.72
N LYS A 334 4.26 2.14 -15.96
CA LYS A 334 4.77 3.39 -16.59
C LYS A 334 3.68 4.45 -16.69
N ALA A 335 2.46 4.06 -17.05
CA ALA A 335 1.33 4.98 -17.15
C ALA A 335 0.94 5.55 -15.77
N MET A 336 0.92 4.71 -14.72
CA MET A 336 0.71 5.14 -13.34
C MET A 336 1.81 6.12 -12.89
N LEU A 337 3.08 5.81 -13.13
CA LEU A 337 4.21 6.67 -12.77
C LEU A 337 4.12 8.06 -13.45
N LYS A 338 3.73 8.11 -14.72
CA LYS A 338 3.48 9.39 -15.42
C LYS A 338 2.37 10.21 -14.76
N ARG A 339 1.32 9.57 -14.23
CA ARG A 339 0.21 10.26 -13.54
C ARG A 339 0.63 10.83 -12.19
N VAL A 340 1.51 10.15 -11.45
CA VAL A 340 1.92 10.58 -10.10
C VAL A 340 3.17 11.47 -10.08
N ALA A 341 4.01 11.43 -11.12
CA ALA A 341 5.23 12.23 -11.24
C ALA A 341 5.07 13.74 -10.97
N PRO A 342 3.95 14.42 -11.34
CA PRO A 342 3.77 15.84 -11.02
C PRO A 342 3.87 16.16 -9.52
N ALA A 343 3.54 15.21 -8.64
CA ALA A 343 3.69 15.38 -7.20
C ALA A 343 5.16 15.59 -6.78
N ILE A 344 6.10 14.93 -7.48
CA ILE A 344 7.54 15.11 -7.26
C ILE A 344 8.00 16.46 -7.78
N VAL A 345 7.59 16.83 -8.99
CA VAL A 345 7.98 18.10 -9.65
C VAL A 345 7.59 19.32 -8.81
N SER A 346 6.48 19.23 -8.07
CA SER A 346 6.04 20.29 -7.15
C SER A 346 6.99 20.56 -5.98
N GLY A 347 7.94 19.66 -5.69
CA GLY A 347 8.87 19.75 -4.55
C GLY A 347 8.22 19.51 -3.18
N THR A 348 6.94 19.17 -3.13
CA THR A 348 6.19 18.94 -1.88
C THR A 348 6.29 17.51 -1.36
N CYS A 349 6.65 16.55 -2.23
CA CYS A 349 6.82 15.15 -1.83
C CYS A 349 8.10 14.95 -1.01
N ARG A 350 8.00 14.12 0.03
CA ARG A 350 9.04 13.89 1.05
C ARG A 350 9.44 12.43 1.15
N PHE A 351 8.49 11.52 0.98
CA PHE A 351 8.69 10.07 0.98
C PHE A 351 7.50 9.38 0.31
N GLY A 352 7.57 8.05 0.17
CA GLY A 352 6.44 7.27 -0.31
C GLY A 352 6.34 5.88 0.29
N PHE A 353 5.22 5.24 -0.02
CA PHE A 353 4.96 3.84 0.27
C PHE A 353 4.75 3.09 -1.03
N TYR A 354 5.32 1.89 -1.15
CA TYR A 354 4.99 1.00 -2.25
C TYR A 354 4.56 -0.37 -1.75
N PHE A 355 3.27 -0.64 -1.80
CA PHE A 355 2.68 -1.92 -1.43
C PHE A 355 2.50 -2.74 -2.69
N ASN A 356 3.30 -3.78 -2.87
CA ASN A 356 3.32 -4.58 -4.08
C ASN A 356 2.66 -5.94 -3.82
N CYS A 357 1.84 -6.45 -4.74
CA CYS A 357 1.28 -7.79 -4.55
C CYS A 357 2.37 -8.85 -4.57
N ALA A 358 2.28 -9.86 -3.70
CA ALA A 358 3.12 -11.07 -3.77
C ALA A 358 2.96 -11.83 -5.09
N GLY A 359 1.87 -11.60 -5.83
CA GLY A 359 1.68 -12.03 -7.22
C GLY A 359 2.36 -11.15 -8.27
N ARG A 360 3.18 -10.17 -7.88
CA ARG A 360 4.06 -9.38 -8.76
C ARG A 360 5.53 -9.82 -8.54
N GLY A 361 6.49 -8.92 -8.71
CA GLY A 361 7.92 -9.23 -8.57
C GLY A 361 8.37 -10.36 -9.51
N THR A 362 9.25 -11.22 -9.01
CA THR A 362 9.79 -12.36 -9.77
C THR A 362 8.69 -13.27 -10.32
N SER A 363 7.58 -13.46 -9.59
CA SER A 363 6.49 -14.35 -9.99
C SER A 363 5.75 -13.87 -11.25
N LEU A 364 5.73 -12.56 -11.52
CA LEU A 364 5.07 -11.97 -12.69
C LEU A 364 6.06 -11.74 -13.83
N TYR A 365 7.21 -11.17 -13.51
CA TYR A 365 8.16 -10.71 -14.53
C TYR A 365 9.22 -11.74 -14.90
N GLY A 366 9.33 -12.84 -14.15
CA GLY A 366 10.40 -13.83 -14.30
C GLY A 366 11.76 -13.36 -13.76
N MET A 367 11.84 -12.14 -13.22
CA MET A 367 13.04 -11.58 -12.61
C MET A 367 12.67 -10.52 -11.55
N PRO A 368 13.50 -10.34 -10.51
CA PRO A 368 13.25 -9.35 -9.45
C PRO A 368 13.55 -7.93 -9.92
N GLY A 369 13.05 -6.93 -9.18
CA GLY A 369 13.48 -5.53 -9.28
C GLY A 369 12.88 -4.74 -10.43
N ILE A 370 11.89 -5.28 -11.15
CA ILE A 370 11.29 -4.58 -12.29
C ILE A 370 10.49 -3.36 -11.83
N ASP A 371 9.66 -3.49 -10.80
CA ASP A 371 8.83 -2.36 -10.35
C ASP A 371 9.71 -1.27 -9.75
N THR A 372 10.66 -1.62 -8.86
CA THR A 372 11.58 -0.64 -8.26
C THR A 372 12.51 0.01 -9.28
N ALA A 373 12.94 -0.69 -10.34
CA ALA A 373 13.72 -0.07 -11.41
C ALA A 373 12.93 1.05 -12.12
N TYR A 374 11.65 0.84 -12.43
CA TYR A 374 10.80 1.87 -13.02
C TYR A 374 10.49 3.00 -12.04
N ILE A 375 10.23 2.67 -10.77
CA ILE A 375 9.98 3.66 -9.71
C ILE A 375 11.21 4.56 -9.52
N SER A 376 12.40 3.98 -9.36
CA SER A 376 13.65 4.71 -9.21
C SER A 376 13.95 5.58 -10.43
N ALA A 377 13.75 5.06 -11.65
CA ALA A 377 13.94 5.84 -12.87
C ALA A 377 12.97 7.04 -12.98
N ALA A 378 11.76 6.93 -12.44
CA ALA A 378 10.74 7.98 -12.50
C ALA A 378 10.83 8.99 -11.35
N LEU A 379 11.21 8.55 -10.15
CA LEU A 379 11.11 9.34 -8.90
C LEU A 379 12.47 9.65 -8.26
N GLY A 380 13.57 9.12 -8.81
CA GLY A 380 14.92 9.33 -8.31
C GLY A 380 15.14 8.72 -6.93
N ASP A 381 15.82 9.46 -6.06
CA ASP A 381 16.23 9.02 -4.72
C ASP A 381 15.15 9.26 -3.65
N LEU A 382 13.87 9.38 -4.04
CA LEU A 382 12.78 9.54 -3.09
C LEU A 382 12.77 8.36 -2.09
N PRO A 383 12.77 8.61 -0.77
CA PRO A 383 12.71 7.54 0.21
C PRO A 383 11.35 6.84 0.12
N ILE A 384 11.34 5.60 -0.36
CA ILE A 384 10.14 4.76 -0.48
C ILE A 384 10.36 3.48 0.32
N ALA A 385 9.41 3.15 1.19
CA ALA A 385 9.40 1.91 1.96
C ALA A 385 8.19 1.06 1.58
N GLY A 386 8.37 -0.25 1.54
CA GLY A 386 7.31 -1.14 1.11
C GLY A 386 7.58 -2.60 1.36
N PHE A 387 6.61 -3.41 0.96
CA PHE A 387 6.70 -4.86 1.05
C PHE A 387 5.79 -5.55 0.03
N PHE A 388 6.01 -6.85 -0.14
CA PHE A 388 5.18 -7.73 -0.96
C PHE A 388 4.01 -8.26 -0.13
N GLY A 389 2.80 -7.72 -0.31
CA GLY A 389 1.61 -8.06 0.46
C GLY A 389 0.70 -9.12 -0.17
N ASN A 390 -0.26 -9.62 0.59
CA ASN A 390 -1.24 -10.61 0.10
C ASN A 390 -2.43 -9.96 -0.65
N ALA A 391 -2.64 -8.67 -0.46
CA ALA A 391 -3.62 -7.85 -1.15
C ALA A 391 -3.30 -6.37 -0.85
N GLU A 392 -3.67 -5.46 -1.75
CA GLU A 392 -3.36 -4.04 -1.62
C GLU A 392 -4.61 -3.23 -1.31
N ILE A 393 -4.43 -2.14 -0.57
CA ILE A 393 -5.50 -1.25 -0.14
C ILE A 393 -5.25 0.11 -0.76
N ALA A 394 -6.27 0.68 -1.41
CA ALA A 394 -6.25 2.04 -1.93
C ALA A 394 -7.68 2.60 -2.03
N PRO A 395 -7.86 3.93 -2.03
CA PRO A 395 -9.14 4.54 -2.35
C PRO A 395 -9.42 4.44 -3.85
N LEU A 396 -10.68 4.14 -4.18
CA LEU A 396 -11.22 4.22 -5.54
C LEU A 396 -12.66 4.72 -5.47
N ARG A 397 -12.95 5.83 -6.18
CA ARG A 397 -14.26 6.49 -6.17
C ARG A 397 -14.78 6.82 -4.76
N GLY A 398 -13.92 7.39 -3.92
CA GLY A 398 -14.26 7.85 -2.57
C GLY A 398 -14.46 6.72 -1.55
N GLN A 399 -14.11 5.48 -1.89
CA GLN A 399 -14.21 4.36 -0.97
C GLN A 399 -12.92 3.53 -0.96
N ASN A 400 -12.57 3.00 0.21
CA ASN A 400 -11.42 2.11 0.32
C ASN A 400 -11.76 0.75 -0.31
N ARG A 401 -10.83 0.22 -1.10
CA ARG A 401 -11.00 -1.04 -1.85
C ARG A 401 -9.81 -1.95 -1.65
N LEU A 402 -10.11 -3.25 -1.70
CA LEU A 402 -9.13 -4.31 -1.72
C LEU A 402 -8.83 -4.73 -3.17
N PHE A 403 -7.58 -4.54 -3.56
CA PHE A 403 -7.02 -4.93 -4.83
C PHE A 403 -6.14 -6.18 -4.67
N THR A 404 -5.98 -6.91 -5.76
CA THR A 404 -5.06 -8.05 -5.87
C THR A 404 -4.38 -7.96 -7.23
N TYR A 405 -3.16 -8.50 -7.33
CA TYR A 405 -2.31 -8.35 -8.51
C TYR A 405 -2.00 -6.89 -8.86
N THR A 406 -1.97 -6.01 -7.87
CA THR A 406 -1.68 -4.59 -8.07
C THR A 406 -0.42 -4.15 -7.34
N GLY A 407 0.06 -2.97 -7.71
CA GLY A 407 0.99 -2.20 -6.90
C GLY A 407 0.33 -0.88 -6.51
N VAL A 408 0.39 -0.50 -5.23
CA VAL A 408 -0.11 0.77 -4.72
C VAL A 408 1.08 1.63 -4.33
N LEU A 409 1.29 2.71 -5.07
CA LEU A 409 2.28 3.75 -4.77
C LEU A 409 1.57 4.94 -4.15
N ALA A 410 1.95 5.31 -2.93
CA ALA A 410 1.48 6.51 -2.27
C ALA A 410 2.64 7.46 -2.01
N LEU A 411 2.59 8.64 -2.62
CA LEU A 411 3.56 9.71 -2.43
C LEU A 411 3.03 10.65 -1.36
N ILE A 412 3.84 10.87 -0.31
CA ILE A 412 3.46 11.69 0.85
C ILE A 412 4.29 12.96 0.85
N GLY A 413 3.64 14.08 1.14
CA GLY A 413 4.25 15.40 1.18
C GLY A 413 3.65 16.29 2.26
N ASP A 414 4.24 17.47 2.40
CA ASP A 414 3.74 18.54 3.27
C ASP A 414 3.45 19.82 2.47
N GLY A 415 2.40 20.56 2.83
CA GLY A 415 2.04 21.85 2.21
C GLY A 415 0.54 22.17 2.22
N GLU A 416 0.17 23.46 2.07
CA GLU A 416 -1.24 23.88 1.96
C GLU A 416 -1.95 23.10 0.86
N GLU A 417 -3.11 22.49 1.07
CA GLU A 417 -3.79 21.71 0.04
C GLU A 417 -4.05 22.59 -1.20
N ALA A 418 -3.63 22.14 -2.40
CA ALA A 418 -4.06 22.83 -3.61
C ALA A 418 -5.59 22.68 -3.69
N PRO A 419 -6.36 23.75 -3.96
CA PRO A 419 -7.80 23.64 -4.01
C PRO A 419 -8.19 22.54 -4.99
N THR A 420 -8.92 21.54 -4.48
CA THR A 420 -9.48 20.48 -5.30
C THR A 420 -10.27 21.14 -6.42
N ALA A 421 -9.90 20.89 -7.67
CA ALA A 421 -10.69 21.28 -8.82
C ALA A 421 -12.00 20.48 -8.78
N SER A 422 -12.98 21.00 -8.06
CA SER A 422 -14.37 20.57 -8.14
C SER A 422 -14.97 21.08 -9.44
N GLY A 423 -15.28 20.16 -10.36
CA GLY A 423 -16.21 20.38 -11.46
C GLY A 423 -15.57 20.71 -12.80
N VAL A 424 -15.51 19.72 -13.70
CA VAL A 424 -16.39 19.65 -14.89
C VAL A 424 -16.80 18.20 -15.08
#